data_AF-A0A3M1DNX3-F1
#
_entry.id   AF-A0A3M1DNX3-F1
#
_cell.length_a   1.000
_cell.length_b   1.000
_cell.length_c   1.000
_cell.angle_alpha   90.00
_cell.angle_beta   90.00
_cell.angle_gamma   90.00
#
_symmetry.space_group_name_H-M   'P 1'
#
loop_
_entity.id
_entity.type
_entity.pdbx_description
1 polymer ?
#
loop_
_entity_poly.entity_id
_entity_poly.type
_entity_poly.pdbx_seq_one_letter_code
_entity_poly.pdbx_strand_id
1 'polypeptide(L)'
;MRIQIDPHTLERAEERGTDEQEIIDVILHGFPIPARAGRKGKAKIYDFNRERHSRFYSQKRVEVIYVTEADRIVTVTVYEMCSMGSGRGSMQILYDVNEDLLYIRLDERKQPVINQRVSENIVLDIGEGERIVGIEILEASRHLALEQLLPVGIQLTSEV
;
A
#
# COMPACT_ATOMS: atom_id res chain seq x y z
N MET A 1 5.65 -23.39 -10.80
CA MET A 1 4.23 -23.14 -10.43
C MET A 1 3.56 -22.38 -11.56
N ARG A 2 2.45 -22.86 -12.12
CA ARG A 2 1.70 -22.21 -13.22
C ARG A 2 0.40 -21.60 -12.70
N ILE A 3 0.05 -20.40 -13.14
CA ILE A 3 -1.22 -19.75 -12.79
C ILE A 3 -2.22 -20.05 -13.91
N GLN A 4 -3.39 -20.55 -13.55
CA GLN A 4 -4.52 -20.79 -14.43
C GLN A 4 -5.67 -19.88 -13.98
N ILE A 5 -6.08 -18.98 -14.89
CA ILE A 5 -7.20 -18.07 -14.68
C ILE A 5 -8.36 -18.57 -15.52
N ASP A 6 -9.45 -18.99 -14.86
CA ASP A 6 -10.61 -19.51 -15.58
C ASP A 6 -11.31 -18.36 -16.34
N PRO A 7 -11.85 -18.60 -17.55
CA PRO A 7 -12.49 -17.54 -18.36
C PRO A 7 -13.59 -16.78 -17.62
N HIS A 8 -14.38 -17.47 -16.79
CA HIS A 8 -15.39 -16.84 -15.94
C HIS A 8 -14.78 -15.85 -14.93
N THR A 9 -13.62 -16.18 -14.36
CA THR A 9 -12.92 -15.28 -13.43
C THR A 9 -12.45 -14.02 -14.15
N LEU A 10 -11.99 -14.16 -15.40
CA LEU A 10 -11.55 -13.03 -16.22
C LEU A 10 -12.73 -12.11 -16.59
N GLU A 11 -13.86 -12.68 -17.00
CA GLU A 11 -15.09 -11.94 -17.29
C GLU A 11 -15.56 -11.14 -16.06
N ARG A 12 -15.56 -11.77 -14.88
CA ARG A 12 -15.90 -11.09 -13.61
C ARG A 12 -14.88 -10.01 -13.24
N ALA A 13 -13.60 -10.22 -13.53
CA ALA A 13 -12.56 -9.23 -13.29
C ALA A 13 -12.76 -7.99 -14.15
N GLU A 14 -13.06 -8.17 -15.45
CA GLU A 14 -13.34 -7.07 -16.38
C GLU A 14 -14.55 -6.25 -15.96
N GLU A 15 -15.68 -6.89 -15.62
CA GLU A 15 -16.87 -6.20 -15.08
C GLU A 15 -16.55 -5.33 -13.84
N ARG A 16 -15.55 -5.74 -13.07
CA ARG A 16 -15.13 -5.11 -11.81
C ARG A 16 -13.99 -4.10 -12.02
N GLY A 17 -13.36 -4.07 -13.20
CA GLY A 17 -12.24 -3.19 -13.52
C GLY A 17 -10.90 -3.65 -12.95
N THR A 18 -10.70 -4.97 -12.94
CA THR A 18 -9.41 -5.65 -12.75
C THR A 18 -9.08 -6.42 -14.03
N ASP A 19 -7.80 -6.69 -14.29
CA ASP A 19 -7.34 -7.45 -15.45
C ASP A 19 -6.49 -8.68 -15.07
N GLU A 20 -6.11 -9.47 -16.07
CA GLU A 20 -5.30 -10.67 -15.90
C GLU A 20 -3.93 -10.37 -15.25
N GLN A 21 -3.31 -9.25 -15.60
CA GLN A 21 -1.99 -8.87 -15.11
C GLN A 21 -2.05 -8.56 -13.62
N GLU A 22 -3.08 -7.85 -13.18
CA GLU A 22 -3.33 -7.56 -11.77
C GLU A 22 -3.62 -8.82 -10.97
N ILE A 23 -4.36 -9.78 -11.53
CA ILE A 23 -4.59 -11.08 -10.88
C ILE A 23 -3.27 -11.82 -10.66
N ILE A 24 -2.42 -11.89 -11.69
CA ILE A 24 -1.10 -12.53 -11.61
C ILE A 24 -0.22 -11.82 -10.58
N ASP A 25 -0.21 -10.49 -10.60
CA ASP A 25 0.57 -9.67 -9.69
C ASP A 25 0.13 -9.83 -8.22
N VAL A 26 -1.18 -9.89 -7.95
CA VAL A 26 -1.70 -10.22 -6.60
C VAL A 26 -1.24 -11.62 -6.17
N ILE A 27 -1.29 -12.61 -7.05
CA ILE A 27 -0.88 -13.99 -6.71
C ILE A 27 0.61 -14.04 -6.38
N LEU A 28 1.45 -13.34 -7.13
CA LEU A 28 2.90 -13.37 -6.95
C LEU A 28 3.36 -12.49 -5.78
N HIS A 29 2.91 -11.22 -5.74
CA HIS A 29 3.46 -10.18 -4.85
C HIS A 29 2.47 -9.68 -3.79
N GLY A 30 1.21 -10.12 -3.83
CA GLY A 30 0.20 -9.74 -2.84
C GLY A 30 0.44 -10.36 -1.45
N PHE A 31 -0.10 -9.70 -0.43
CA PHE A 31 -0.09 -10.17 0.95
C PHE A 31 -1.22 -11.19 1.20
N PRO A 32 -1.01 -12.20 2.07
CA PRO A 32 -2.02 -13.21 2.34
C PRO A 32 -3.23 -12.62 3.06
N ILE A 33 -4.43 -13.09 2.69
CA ILE A 33 -5.68 -12.75 3.37
C ILE A 33 -6.42 -14.04 3.78
N PRO A 34 -7.22 -13.99 4.85
CA PRO A 34 -8.04 -15.14 5.22
C PRO A 34 -9.05 -15.47 4.13
N ALA A 35 -9.17 -16.75 3.78
CA ALA A 35 -10.14 -17.26 2.83
C ALA A 35 -10.92 -18.42 3.45
N ARG A 36 -12.20 -18.54 3.08
CA ARG A 36 -13.10 -19.57 3.64
C ARG A 36 -12.88 -20.93 2.97
N ALA A 37 -13.31 -21.99 3.64
CA ALA A 37 -13.44 -23.34 3.09
C ALA A 37 -12.12 -23.92 2.52
N GLY A 38 -10.99 -23.72 3.20
CA GLY A 38 -9.70 -24.28 2.82
C GLY A 38 -9.06 -23.65 1.58
N ARG A 39 -9.63 -22.56 1.06
CA ARG A 39 -9.05 -21.78 -0.05
C ARG A 39 -7.93 -20.88 0.48
N LYS A 40 -7.11 -20.39 -0.44
CA LYS A 40 -6.11 -19.35 -0.16
C LYS A 40 -6.59 -18.03 -0.74
N GLY A 41 -6.18 -16.94 -0.10
CA GLY A 41 -6.44 -15.60 -0.58
C GLY A 41 -5.16 -14.78 -0.57
N LYS A 42 -4.98 -13.93 -1.57
CA LYS A 42 -4.01 -12.83 -1.54
C LYS A 42 -4.70 -11.53 -1.92
N ALA A 43 -4.18 -10.41 -1.43
CA ALA A 43 -4.61 -9.08 -1.84
C ALA A 43 -3.43 -8.18 -2.15
N LYS A 44 -3.67 -7.18 -3.01
CA LYS A 44 -2.75 -6.07 -3.24
C LYS A 44 -3.55 -4.78 -3.41
N ILE A 45 -2.97 -3.68 -2.94
CA ILE A 45 -3.53 -2.33 -3.07
C ILE A 45 -2.79 -1.64 -4.22
N TYR A 46 -3.54 -0.98 -5.09
CA TYR A 46 -3.05 -0.24 -6.24
C TYR A 46 -3.53 1.20 -6.15
N ASP A 47 -2.68 2.12 -6.61
CA ASP A 47 -3.13 3.47 -6.92
C ASP A 47 -4.07 3.42 -8.13
N PHE A 48 -5.28 3.92 -7.94
CA PHE A 48 -6.33 3.87 -8.95
C PHE A 48 -6.59 5.24 -9.55
N ASN A 49 -6.71 6.27 -8.71
CA ASN A 49 -6.90 7.67 -9.08
C ASN A 49 -7.92 7.89 -10.22
N ARG A 50 -9.08 7.21 -10.15
CA ARG A 50 -10.17 7.33 -11.14
C ARG A 50 -11.48 7.72 -10.49
N GLU A 51 -12.33 8.36 -11.27
CA GLU A 51 -13.70 8.70 -10.89
C GLU A 51 -14.67 7.59 -11.33
N ARG A 52 -15.58 7.17 -10.44
CA ARG A 52 -16.71 6.27 -10.75
C ARG A 52 -17.98 6.80 -10.09
N HIS A 53 -19.08 6.86 -10.84
CA HIS A 53 -20.37 7.35 -10.32
C HIS A 53 -20.25 8.69 -9.57
N SER A 54 -19.53 9.64 -10.15
CA SER A 54 -19.30 10.98 -9.58
C SER A 54 -18.57 11.00 -8.22
N ARG A 55 -17.79 9.96 -7.94
CA ARG A 55 -16.94 9.84 -6.74
C ARG A 55 -15.51 9.49 -7.15
N PHE A 56 -14.54 10.17 -6.56
CA PHE A 56 -13.11 9.91 -6.79
C PHE A 56 -12.60 8.79 -5.89
N TYR A 57 -11.89 7.83 -6.48
CA TYR A 57 -11.29 6.70 -5.79
C TYR A 57 -9.77 6.75 -6.02
N SER A 58 -9.01 7.05 -4.96
CA SER A 58 -7.55 7.13 -5.06
C SER A 58 -6.91 5.74 -5.10
N GLN A 59 -7.54 4.75 -4.47
CA GLN A 59 -6.99 3.41 -4.34
C GLN A 59 -8.03 2.35 -4.70
N LYS A 60 -7.55 1.25 -5.28
CA LYS A 60 -8.29 0.01 -5.42
C LYS A 60 -7.55 -1.13 -4.73
N ARG A 61 -8.30 -2.06 -4.14
CA ARG A 61 -7.76 -3.30 -3.59
C ARG A 61 -8.28 -4.45 -4.42
N VAL A 62 -7.37 -5.26 -4.95
CA VAL A 62 -7.71 -6.49 -5.66
C VAL A 62 -7.44 -7.65 -4.73
N GLU A 63 -8.43 -8.51 -4.55
CA GLU A 63 -8.32 -9.75 -3.79
C GLU A 63 -8.53 -10.93 -4.72
N VAL A 64 -7.61 -11.89 -4.69
CA VAL A 64 -7.69 -13.12 -5.47
C VAL A 64 -7.83 -14.29 -4.53
N ILE A 65 -8.95 -15.01 -4.66
CA ILE A 65 -9.19 -16.28 -3.99
C ILE A 65 -8.84 -17.41 -4.95
N TYR A 66 -8.00 -18.35 -4.50
CA TYR A 66 -7.49 -19.42 -5.34
C TYR A 66 -7.30 -20.72 -4.55
N VAL A 67 -7.15 -21.82 -5.30
CA VAL A 67 -6.73 -23.12 -4.78
C VAL A 67 -5.38 -23.48 -5.38
N THR A 68 -4.57 -24.25 -4.64
CA THR A 68 -3.30 -24.78 -5.13
C THR A 68 -3.49 -26.27 -5.40
N GLU A 69 -3.32 -26.70 -6.64
CA GLU A 69 -3.44 -28.09 -7.09
C GLU A 69 -2.11 -28.55 -7.68
N ALA A 70 -1.39 -29.44 -6.98
CA ALA A 70 -0.06 -29.91 -7.36
C ALA A 70 0.89 -28.75 -7.74
N ASP A 71 1.05 -28.46 -9.03
CA ASP A 71 1.92 -27.41 -9.57
C ASP A 71 1.17 -26.20 -10.16
N ARG A 72 -0.15 -26.11 -9.94
CA ARG A 72 -1.02 -25.08 -10.50
C ARG A 72 -1.74 -24.27 -9.43
N ILE A 73 -1.93 -22.99 -9.70
CA ILE A 73 -2.82 -22.11 -8.95
C ILE A 73 -4.05 -21.90 -9.82
N VAL A 74 -5.21 -22.30 -9.33
CA VAL A 74 -6.50 -22.11 -10.03
C VAL A 74 -7.27 -21.00 -9.33
N THR A 75 -7.55 -19.91 -10.05
CA THR A 75 -8.31 -18.79 -9.50
C THR A 75 -9.78 -19.14 -9.38
N VAL A 76 -10.35 -18.95 -8.20
CA VAL A 76 -11.78 -19.22 -7.92
C VAL A 76 -12.60 -17.96 -8.11
N THR A 77 -12.13 -16.84 -7.55
CA THR A 77 -12.87 -15.57 -7.59
C THR A 77 -11.91 -14.40 -7.39
N VAL A 78 -12.21 -13.29 -8.04
CA VAL A 78 -11.47 -12.02 -7.90
C VAL A 78 -12.42 -10.96 -7.42
N TYR A 79 -12.09 -10.25 -6.35
CA TYR A 79 -12.83 -9.10 -5.86
C TYR A 79 -12.02 -7.83 -6.12
N GLU A 80 -12.72 -6.79 -6.57
CA GLU A 80 -12.19 -5.44 -6.71
C GLU A 80 -12.95 -4.57 -5.70
N MET A 81 -12.21 -3.87 -4.86
CA MET A 81 -12.74 -2.95 -3.87
C MET A 81 -12.12 -1.56 -4.06
N CYS A 82 -12.86 -0.69 -4.72
CA CYS A 82 -12.55 0.72 -4.82
C CYS A 82 -12.84 1.41 -3.49
N SER A 83 -11.83 2.06 -2.91
CA SER A 83 -12.01 2.87 -1.70
C SER A 83 -11.95 4.35 -2.06
N MET A 84 -12.95 5.11 -1.58
CA MET A 84 -12.86 6.57 -1.60
C MET A 84 -11.73 6.92 -0.66
N GLY A 85 -10.58 7.26 -1.22
CA GLY A 85 -9.47 7.70 -0.40
C GLY A 85 -9.87 8.97 0.32
N SER A 86 -9.93 8.91 1.65
CA SER A 86 -9.15 9.90 2.40
C SER A 86 -7.70 9.63 1.99
N GLY A 87 -7.20 10.30 0.95
CA GLY A 87 -5.96 9.98 0.24
C GLY A 87 -4.87 9.42 1.16
N ARG A 88 -4.79 8.09 1.24
CA ARG A 88 -3.58 7.44 1.71
C ARG A 88 -2.72 7.33 0.48
N GLY A 89 -1.89 8.35 0.25
CA GLY A 89 -0.74 8.17 -0.62
C GLY A 89 0.09 7.00 -0.10
N SER A 90 0.97 6.45 -0.93
CA SER A 90 1.98 5.52 -0.43
C SER A 90 2.66 6.11 0.80
N MET A 91 2.77 5.31 1.86
CA MET A 91 3.51 5.72 3.03
C MET A 91 5.00 5.70 2.66
N GLN A 92 5.68 6.84 2.82
CA GLN A 92 7.13 6.93 2.61
C GLN A 92 7.82 7.01 3.97
N ILE A 93 8.85 6.20 4.16
CA ILE A 93 9.71 6.27 5.33
C ILE A 93 11.11 6.62 4.81
N LEU A 94 11.61 7.78 5.20
CA LEU A 94 12.93 8.27 4.87
C LEU A 94 13.72 8.44 6.17
N TYR A 95 14.91 7.87 6.22
CA TYR A 95 15.83 8.08 7.34
C TYR A 95 17.05 8.84 6.83
N ASP A 96 17.28 10.03 7.40
CA ASP A 96 18.50 10.81 7.19
C ASP A 96 19.52 10.41 8.25
N VAL A 97 20.63 9.83 7.81
CA VAL A 97 21.71 9.35 8.68
C VAL A 97 22.53 10.51 9.25
N ASN A 98 22.65 11.62 8.52
CA ASN A 98 23.46 12.77 8.93
C ASN A 98 22.77 13.57 10.04
N GLU A 99 21.45 13.74 9.92
CA GLU A 99 20.63 14.49 10.87
C GLU A 99 20.00 13.61 11.97
N ASP A 100 20.18 12.28 11.91
CA ASP A 100 19.49 11.28 12.76
C ASP A 100 17.97 11.54 12.84
N LEU A 101 17.36 11.72 11.67
CA LEU A 101 15.97 12.12 11.50
C LEU A 101 15.21 11.05 10.70
N LEU A 102 14.13 10.53 11.28
CA LEU A 102 13.18 9.67 10.58
C LEU A 102 11.95 10.46 10.17
N TYR A 103 11.74 10.59 8.87
CA TYR A 103 10.53 11.17 8.27
C TYR A 103 9.58 10.07 7.82
N ILE A 104 8.35 10.12 8.31
CA ILE A 104 7.27 9.23 7.90
C ILE A 104 6.18 10.06 7.22
N ARG A 105 6.09 9.98 5.90
CA ARG A 105 5.01 10.60 5.11
C ARG A 105 3.84 9.63 5.00
N LEU A 106 2.65 10.07 5.37
CA LEU A 106 1.40 9.31 5.26
C LEU A 106 0.55 9.70 4.05
N ASP A 107 0.83 10.86 3.45
CA ASP A 107 0.12 11.41 2.29
C ASP A 107 1.06 12.12 1.33
N GLU A 108 1.36 11.52 0.18
CA GLU A 108 2.30 12.06 -0.82
C GLU A 108 1.82 13.31 -1.54
N ARG A 109 0.55 13.72 -1.35
CA ARG A 109 0.04 14.93 -1.98
C ARG A 109 0.83 16.14 -1.49
N LYS A 110 1.33 16.94 -2.44
CA LYS A 110 1.90 18.26 -2.16
C LYS A 110 0.77 19.18 -1.69
N GLN A 111 0.80 19.53 -0.42
CA GLN A 111 -0.20 20.37 0.23
C GLN A 111 0.48 21.23 1.32
N PRO A 112 -0.09 22.38 1.69
CA PRO A 112 0.35 23.12 2.87
C PRO A 112 0.20 22.27 4.13
N VAL A 113 1.17 22.36 5.03
CA VAL A 113 1.15 21.66 6.32
C VAL A 113 1.45 22.62 7.46
N ILE A 114 0.93 22.30 8.64
CA ILE A 114 1.22 22.99 9.90
C ILE A 114 1.99 22.02 10.79
N ASN A 115 3.16 22.45 11.26
CA ASN A 115 3.99 21.63 12.14
C ASN A 115 3.50 21.76 13.59
N GLN A 116 3.14 20.63 14.18
CA GLN A 116 2.73 20.52 15.57
C GLN A 116 3.74 19.68 16.35
N ARG A 117 4.53 20.33 17.20
CA ARG A 117 5.45 19.63 18.10
C ARG A 117 4.66 18.99 19.24
N VAL A 118 4.74 17.66 19.34
CA VAL A 118 4.05 16.89 20.40
C VAL A 118 4.97 16.47 21.53
N SER A 119 6.28 16.41 21.28
CA SER A 119 7.32 16.23 22.29
C SER A 119 8.64 16.84 21.81
N GLU A 120 9.69 16.79 22.63
CA GLU A 120 11.03 17.27 22.26
C GLU A 120 11.52 16.64 20.94
N ASN A 121 11.27 15.34 20.74
CA ASN A 121 11.81 14.60 19.60
C ASN A 121 10.76 14.19 18.55
N ILE A 122 9.50 14.64 18.68
CA ILE A 122 8.43 14.28 17.73
C ILE A 122 7.66 15.50 17.26
N VAL A 123 7.56 15.65 15.94
CA VAL A 123 6.75 16.67 15.26
C VAL A 123 5.75 15.99 14.33
N LEU A 124 4.52 16.49 14.30
CA LEU A 124 3.47 16.05 13.38
C LEU A 124 3.25 17.11 12.31
N ASP A 125 3.18 16.69 11.05
CA ASP A 125 2.71 17.54 9.96
C ASP A 125 1.20 17.40 9.86
N ILE A 126 0.47 18.48 10.12
CA ILE A 126 -0.99 18.53 10.02
C ILE A 126 -1.38 19.17 8.69
N GLY A 127 -2.02 18.39 7.81
CA GLY A 127 -2.51 18.83 6.51
C GLY A 127 -3.99 19.23 6.52
N GLU A 128 -4.59 19.28 5.33
CA GLU A 128 -5.97 19.73 5.15
C GLU A 128 -6.97 18.88 5.95
N GLY A 129 -7.93 19.56 6.59
CA GLY A 129 -8.97 18.91 7.39
C GLY A 129 -8.45 18.28 8.69
N GLU A 130 -7.40 18.86 9.27
CA GLU A 130 -6.77 18.45 10.55
C GLU A 130 -6.24 17.01 10.54
N ARG A 131 -5.79 16.54 9.38
CA ARG A 131 -5.25 15.18 9.22
C ARG A 131 -3.75 15.17 9.41
N ILE A 132 -3.24 14.17 10.12
CA ILE A 132 -1.79 13.91 10.18
C ILE A 132 -1.35 13.39 8.81
N VAL A 133 -0.45 14.12 8.16
CA VAL A 133 0.09 13.78 6.84
C VAL A 133 1.58 13.40 6.89
N GLY A 134 2.26 13.72 7.99
CA GLY A 134 3.67 13.42 8.21
C GLY A 134 4.01 13.32 9.70
N ILE A 135 5.08 12.59 10.01
CA ILE A 135 5.65 12.47 11.35
C ILE A 135 7.17 12.61 11.20
N GLU A 136 7.76 13.50 11.98
CA GLU A 136 9.20 13.68 12.11
C GLU A 136 9.64 13.16 13.47
N ILE A 137 10.62 12.26 13.50
CA ILE A 137 11.21 11.73 14.73
C ILE A 137 12.70 12.08 14.74
N LEU A 138 13.07 13.01 15.61
CA LEU A 138 14.46 13.42 15.87
C LEU A 138 15.16 12.39 16.75
N GLU A 139 16.48 12.29 16.63
CA GLU A 139 17.30 11.30 17.34
C GLU A 139 16.76 9.86 17.17
N ALA A 140 16.26 9.54 15.97
CA ALA A 140 15.50 8.31 15.72
C ALA A 140 16.29 7.05 16.08
N SER A 141 17.60 7.04 15.85
CA SER A 141 18.51 5.94 16.21
C SER A 141 18.53 5.63 17.71
N ARG A 142 18.23 6.61 18.57
CA ARG A 142 18.18 6.44 20.03
C ARG A 142 16.85 5.91 20.54
N HIS A 143 15.81 6.03 19.72
CA HIS A 143 14.44 5.70 20.09
C HIS A 143 13.90 4.46 19.38
N LEU A 144 14.49 4.08 18.24
CA LEU A 144 13.99 3.02 17.38
C LEU A 144 15.13 2.07 16.99
N ALA A 145 14.84 0.77 16.99
CA ALA A 145 15.73 -0.23 16.41
C ALA A 145 15.64 -0.19 14.87
N LEU A 146 16.31 0.78 14.25
CA LEU A 146 16.26 1.05 12.81
C LEU A 146 16.59 -0.18 11.96
N GLU A 147 17.49 -1.04 12.44
CA GLU A 147 17.87 -2.31 11.80
C GLU A 147 16.70 -3.30 11.67
N GLN A 148 15.71 -3.24 12.57
CA GLN A 148 14.53 -4.12 12.58
C GLN A 148 13.38 -3.55 11.75
N LEU A 149 13.44 -2.27 11.39
CA LEU A 149 12.44 -1.58 10.56
C LEU A 149 12.74 -1.71 9.06
N LEU A 150 13.91 -2.22 8.68
CA LEU A 150 14.39 -2.32 7.30
C LEU A 150 14.35 -3.79 6.81
N PRO A 151 14.03 -4.05 5.52
CA PRO A 151 14.31 -3.19 4.37
C PRO A 151 13.10 -2.37 3.91
N VAL A 152 13.21 -1.05 4.04
CA VAL A 152 12.49 -0.09 3.20
C VAL A 152 13.59 0.60 2.38
N GLY A 153 13.44 0.70 1.06
CA GLY A 153 14.52 1.09 0.15
C GLY A 153 15.26 2.35 0.60
N ILE A 154 16.53 2.20 0.99
CA ILE A 154 17.39 3.33 1.36
C ILE A 154 17.87 3.96 0.05
N GLN A 155 17.42 5.18 -0.24
CA GLN A 155 17.94 5.98 -1.34
C GLN A 155 18.93 6.99 -0.76
N LEU A 156 20.21 6.62 -0.77
CA LEU A 156 21.29 7.52 -0.35
C LEU A 156 21.40 8.65 -1.38
N THR A 157 20.90 9.83 -1.04
CA THR A 157 21.23 11.05 -1.79
C THR A 157 22.60 11.52 -1.33
N SER A 158 23.58 11.41 -2.24
CA SER A 158 24.87 12.06 -2.03
C SER A 158 24.72 13.52 -2.45
N GLU A 159 24.94 14.47 -1.55
CA GLU A 159 25.07 15.87 -1.93
C GLU A 159 26.43 16.10 -2.63
N VAL A 160 26.42 16.90 -3.70
CA VAL A 160 27.62 17.48 -4.36
C VAL A 160 27.64 18.97 -4.07
#